data_AF-A0A2W1UD60-F1
#
_entry.id   AF-A0A2W1UD60-F1
#
_cell.length_a   1.000
_cell.length_b   1.000
_cell.length_c   1.000
_cell.angle_alpha   90.00
_cell.angle_beta   90.00
_cell.angle_gamma   90.00
#
_symmetry.space_group_name_H-M   'P 1'
#
loop_
_entity.id
_entity.type
_entity.pdbx_description
1 polymer ?
#
loop_
_entity_poly.entity_id
_entity_poly.type
_entity_poly.pdbx_seq_one_letter_code
_entity_poly.pdbx_strand_id
1 'polypeptide(L)'
;MEAQEYVRILRKSWLLITATALLGILSGGALAAAATPAYTAATRLYVSVRAQEGAASTDLNQGTSFARQAISTYVDVVNSPIVLDRAGRELEPRMTAAELAPLVSASSPANTVLLEVSVTDTSAKRAAAIANAVGESFARVVSEDLEKPSVGPSLIAVKTIAPATVPSAPSAPRIPLMLAIGLAVGLVTGVGIAVLRTNLDTRVRTAEQIEAVARRPYLGGIFVDPDAQKRPLIVHADPRSPRSEAFRRLRTSLQFVGLGDAGRSFVVTSSGPGEGKSYVAANLAIALAETGASVVLVDADLRRPRVADYLGIEGNAGLTDLLIGRAEIADVLQPWGEQALSVLPSGRIPPNPSEMLGSAAMRATVEHLERNFDYVVIDAPPVLLVADAAVLSAVAGILFVAAAGKVRKADVVAALRALDAVKAVTFGVVGQMLPMRGAGGGSYGKYAYYDGDTPVIEPVPEERRSRRGLTT
;
A
#
# COMPACT_ATOMS: atom_id res chain seq x y z
N MET A 1 8.52 13.36 -4.88
CA MET A 1 8.51 11.89 -5.00
C MET A 1 9.14 11.55 -6.33
N GLU A 2 10.22 10.77 -6.30
CA GLU A 2 10.92 10.33 -7.51
C GLU A 2 10.13 9.22 -8.22
N ALA A 3 10.30 9.07 -9.53
CA ALA A 3 9.61 8.05 -10.34
C ALA A 3 9.83 6.62 -9.80
N GLN A 4 10.98 6.37 -9.17
CA GLN A 4 11.32 5.08 -8.55
C GLN A 4 10.41 4.73 -7.36
N GLU A 5 9.89 5.72 -6.65
CA GLU A 5 9.03 5.54 -5.47
C GLU A 5 7.64 5.04 -5.89
N TYR A 6 7.09 5.57 -6.98
CA TYR A 6 5.81 5.13 -7.54
C TYR A 6 5.86 3.68 -8.04
N VAL A 7 6.92 3.28 -8.76
CA VAL A 7 7.09 1.90 -9.23
C VAL A 7 7.10 0.91 -8.07
N ARG A 8 7.74 1.29 -6.97
CA ARG A 8 7.80 0.46 -5.76
C ARG A 8 6.45 0.34 -5.07
N ILE A 9 5.66 1.42 -5.01
CA ILE A 9 4.30 1.41 -4.48
C ILE A 9 3.41 0.46 -5.28
N LEU A 10 3.47 0.55 -6.61
CA LEU A 10 2.70 -0.29 -7.53
C LEU A 10 3.07 -1.77 -7.33
N ARG A 11 4.37 -2.10 -7.29
CA ARG A 11 4.84 -3.48 -7.10
C ARG A 11 4.45 -4.06 -5.75
N LYS A 12 4.42 -3.26 -4.68
CA LYS A 12 4.02 -3.73 -3.34
C LYS A 12 2.50 -3.92 -3.23
N SER A 13 1.72 -3.14 -3.98
CA SER A 13 0.26 -3.06 -3.86
C SER A 13 -0.49 -3.73 -5.02
N TRP A 14 0.19 -4.54 -5.83
CA TRP A 14 -0.38 -5.14 -7.04
C TRP A 14 -1.65 -5.95 -6.75
N LEU A 15 -1.67 -6.75 -5.68
CA LEU A 15 -2.85 -7.50 -5.25
C LEU A 15 -4.06 -6.60 -4.97
N LEU A 16 -3.82 -5.46 -4.33
CA LEU A 16 -4.87 -4.49 -4.02
C LEU A 16 -5.40 -3.83 -5.29
N ILE A 17 -4.51 -3.42 -6.20
CA ILE A 17 -4.88 -2.80 -7.47
C ILE A 17 -5.65 -3.78 -8.35
N THR A 18 -5.22 -5.04 -8.42
CA THR A 18 -5.92 -6.10 -9.15
C THR A 18 -7.30 -6.38 -8.53
N ALA A 19 -7.41 -6.44 -7.19
CA ALA A 19 -8.68 -6.65 -6.52
C ALA A 19 -9.69 -5.52 -6.80
N THR A 20 -9.27 -4.25 -6.75
CA THR A 20 -10.15 -3.12 -7.05
C THR A 20 -10.50 -3.05 -8.53
N ALA A 21 -9.58 -3.42 -9.43
CA ALA A 21 -9.84 -3.52 -10.86
C ALA A 21 -10.91 -4.58 -11.17
N LEU A 22 -10.79 -5.78 -10.59
CA LEU A 22 -11.77 -6.85 -10.72
C LEU A 22 -13.13 -6.44 -10.14
N LEU A 23 -13.13 -5.79 -8.98
CA LEU A 23 -14.36 -5.27 -8.37
C LEU A 23 -15.02 -4.20 -9.26
N GLY A 24 -14.23 -3.36 -9.91
CA GLY A 24 -14.69 -2.37 -10.89
C GLY A 24 -15.35 -3.01 -12.12
N ILE A 25 -14.73 -4.04 -12.69
CA ILE A 25 -15.30 -4.84 -13.79
C ILE A 25 -16.62 -5.50 -13.36
N LEU A 26 -16.63 -6.16 -12.20
CA LEU A 26 -17.83 -6.81 -11.65
C LEU A 26 -18.97 -5.81 -11.45
N SER A 27 -18.66 -4.63 -10.88
CA SER A 27 -19.63 -3.55 -10.67
C SER A 27 -20.16 -3.02 -12.00
N GLY A 28 -19.28 -2.80 -12.98
CA GLY A 28 -19.66 -2.36 -14.33
C GLY A 28 -20.56 -3.37 -15.03
N GLY A 29 -20.25 -4.67 -14.93
CA GLY A 29 -21.07 -5.75 -15.47
C GLY A 29 -22.42 -5.88 -14.77
N ALA A 30 -22.46 -5.76 -13.45
CA ALA A 30 -23.70 -5.80 -12.67
C ALA A 30 -24.62 -4.63 -13.00
N LEU A 31 -24.07 -3.41 -13.10
CA LEU A 31 -24.82 -2.23 -13.55
C LEU A 31 -25.35 -2.40 -14.98
N ALA A 32 -24.56 -3.02 -15.86
CA ALA A 32 -24.96 -3.28 -17.23
C ALA A 32 -26.08 -4.33 -17.31
N ALA A 33 -26.03 -5.35 -16.46
CA ALA A 33 -27.07 -6.38 -16.39
C ALA A 33 -28.38 -5.89 -15.75
N ALA A 34 -28.29 -4.90 -14.84
CA ALA A 34 -29.46 -4.30 -14.19
C ALA A 34 -30.12 -3.18 -15.03
N ALA A 35 -29.38 -2.58 -15.97
CA ALA A 35 -29.93 -1.53 -16.83
C ALA A 35 -30.94 -2.08 -17.84
N THR A 36 -31.99 -1.31 -18.11
CA THR A 36 -33.00 -1.68 -19.10
C THR A 36 -32.39 -1.67 -20.50
N PRO A 37 -32.54 -2.76 -21.29
CA PRO A 37 -32.02 -2.80 -22.65
C PRO A 37 -32.80 -1.83 -23.53
N ALA A 38 -32.08 -1.02 -24.29
CA ALA A 38 -32.64 -0.16 -25.33
C ALA A 38 -32.28 -0.73 -26.71
N TYR A 39 -33.23 -0.68 -27.63
CA TYR A 39 -33.14 -1.18 -28.99
C TYR A 39 -33.39 -0.03 -29.95
N THR A 40 -32.48 0.17 -30.90
CA THR A 40 -32.62 1.20 -31.92
C THR A 40 -32.93 0.53 -33.26
N ALA A 41 -34.01 0.96 -33.91
CA ALA A 41 -34.39 0.54 -35.26
C ALA A 41 -34.47 1.76 -36.18
N ALA A 42 -34.04 1.63 -37.44
CA ALA A 42 -33.97 2.75 -38.36
C ALA A 42 -34.61 2.41 -39.71
N THR A 43 -35.41 3.33 -40.26
CA THR A 43 -35.93 3.28 -41.62
C THR A 43 -35.25 4.35 -42.48
N ARG A 44 -34.98 4.05 -43.75
CA ARG A 44 -34.33 4.98 -44.69
C ARG A 44 -35.27 5.34 -45.82
N LEU A 45 -35.45 6.65 -45.99
CA LEU A 45 -36.31 7.26 -46.98
C LEU A 45 -35.47 8.00 -48.02
N TYR A 46 -35.88 7.88 -49.28
CA TYR A 46 -35.35 8.65 -50.41
C TYR A 46 -36.30 9.77 -50.75
N VAL A 47 -35.79 10.98 -50.81
CA VAL A 47 -36.55 12.12 -51.31
C VAL A 47 -36.12 12.40 -52.75
N SER A 48 -37.09 12.43 -53.66
CA SER A 48 -36.84 12.68 -55.08
C SER A 48 -37.83 13.66 -55.64
N VAL A 49 -37.39 14.46 -56.62
CA VAL A 49 -38.27 15.33 -57.40
C VAL A 49 -38.68 14.59 -58.67
N ARG A 50 -39.98 14.42 -58.88
CA ARG A 50 -40.57 13.85 -60.09
C ARG A 50 -40.45 14.88 -61.21
N ALA A 51 -39.85 14.49 -62.34
CA ALA A 51 -39.90 15.29 -63.55
C ALA A 51 -41.30 15.19 -64.18
N GLN A 52 -41.83 16.35 -64.61
CA GLN A 52 -43.01 16.41 -65.45
C GLN A 52 -42.66 15.88 -66.86
N GLU A 53 -43.57 15.15 -67.52
CA GLU A 53 -43.32 14.61 -68.85
C GLU A 53 -42.92 15.73 -69.83
N GLY A 54 -41.71 15.63 -70.41
CA GLY A 54 -41.13 16.63 -71.32
C GLY A 54 -40.12 17.61 -70.68
N ALA A 55 -39.77 17.47 -69.40
CA ALA A 55 -38.83 18.37 -68.71
C ALA A 55 -37.38 18.29 -69.22
N ALA A 56 -36.67 19.43 -69.24
CA ALA A 56 -35.28 19.53 -69.69
C ALA A 56 -34.30 19.01 -68.61
N SER A 57 -33.09 18.59 -69.02
CA SER A 57 -32.04 18.10 -68.11
C SER A 57 -31.58 19.14 -67.07
N THR A 58 -31.78 20.44 -67.35
CA THR A 58 -31.57 21.55 -66.41
C THR A 58 -32.54 21.55 -65.24
N ASP A 59 -33.79 21.13 -65.47
CA ASP A 59 -34.87 21.14 -64.45
C ASP A 59 -34.65 20.02 -63.42
N LEU A 60 -34.07 18.90 -63.85
CA LEU A 60 -33.67 17.78 -62.98
C LEU A 60 -32.51 18.13 -62.03
N ASN A 61 -31.54 18.91 -62.51
CA ASN A 61 -30.40 19.36 -61.70
C ASN A 61 -30.83 20.40 -60.64
N GLN A 62 -31.77 21.29 -60.99
CA GLN A 62 -32.38 22.23 -60.05
C GLN A 62 -33.25 21.50 -59.01
N GLY A 63 -34.06 20.53 -59.43
CA GLY A 63 -34.87 19.70 -58.54
C GLY A 63 -34.03 18.89 -57.54
N THR A 64 -32.90 18.32 -57.98
CA THR A 64 -31.99 17.59 -57.07
C THR A 64 -31.34 18.51 -56.04
N SER A 65 -30.98 19.74 -56.43
CA SER A 65 -30.42 20.74 -55.51
C SER A 65 -31.46 21.24 -54.51
N PHE A 66 -32.70 21.44 -54.96
CA PHE A 66 -33.83 21.75 -54.10
C PHE A 66 -34.10 20.65 -53.07
N ALA A 67 -34.16 19.39 -53.50
CA ALA A 67 -34.35 18.25 -52.60
C ALA A 67 -33.24 18.14 -51.53
N ARG A 68 -31.99 18.44 -51.91
CA ARG A 68 -30.86 18.49 -50.96
C ARG A 68 -30.95 19.64 -49.96
N GLN A 69 -31.55 20.77 -50.32
CA GLN A 69 -31.75 21.89 -49.42
C GLN A 69 -32.97 21.66 -48.50
N ALA A 70 -34.04 21.07 -49.03
CA ALA A 70 -35.26 20.74 -48.31
C ALA A 70 -35.07 19.60 -47.30
N ILE A 71 -34.10 18.69 -47.52
CA ILE A 71 -33.85 17.55 -46.62
C ILE A 71 -33.58 17.97 -45.18
N SER A 72 -32.90 19.12 -44.99
CA SER A 72 -32.63 19.71 -43.67
C SER A 72 -33.94 20.07 -42.96
N THR A 73 -34.85 20.77 -43.64
CA THR A 73 -36.17 21.11 -43.11
C THR A 73 -37.02 19.86 -42.86
N TYR A 74 -36.91 18.85 -43.72
CA TYR A 74 -37.62 17.59 -43.57
C TYR A 74 -37.17 16.78 -42.36
N VAL A 75 -35.90 16.86 -41.94
CA VAL A 75 -35.42 16.26 -40.68
C VAL A 75 -36.23 16.80 -39.49
N ASP A 76 -36.49 18.11 -39.44
CA ASP A 76 -37.28 18.72 -38.36
C ASP A 76 -38.76 18.35 -38.46
N VAL A 77 -39.30 18.27 -39.69
CA VAL A 77 -40.70 17.87 -39.94
C VAL A 77 -40.99 16.46 -39.45
N VAL A 78 -40.04 15.52 -39.51
CA VAL A 78 -40.25 14.15 -38.98
C VAL A 78 -40.67 14.15 -37.51
N ASN A 79 -40.11 15.06 -36.71
CA ASN A 79 -40.41 15.16 -35.27
C ASN A 79 -41.60 16.08 -34.97
N SER A 80 -42.30 16.58 -35.99
CA SER A 80 -43.44 17.47 -35.82
C SER A 80 -44.71 16.72 -35.37
N PRO A 81 -45.63 17.38 -34.62
CA PRO A 81 -46.89 16.76 -34.20
C PRO A 81 -47.73 16.22 -35.37
N ILE A 82 -47.73 16.88 -36.54
CA ILE A 82 -48.49 16.43 -37.71
C ILE A 82 -48.03 15.05 -38.22
N VAL A 83 -46.73 14.74 -38.13
CA VAL A 83 -46.18 13.43 -38.50
C VAL A 83 -46.37 12.42 -37.36
N LEU A 84 -46.02 12.81 -36.13
CA LEU A 84 -46.02 11.89 -34.99
C LEU A 84 -47.43 11.50 -34.53
N ASP A 85 -48.42 12.40 -34.52
CA ASP A 85 -49.81 12.06 -34.16
C ASP A 85 -50.47 11.15 -35.22
N ARG A 86 -50.09 11.30 -36.49
CA ARG A 86 -50.58 10.42 -37.56
C ARG A 86 -49.93 9.03 -37.44
N ALA A 87 -48.62 8.95 -37.19
CA ALA A 87 -47.93 7.69 -36.95
C ALA A 87 -48.42 6.98 -35.67
N GLY A 88 -48.68 7.75 -34.60
CA GLY A 88 -49.23 7.25 -33.34
C GLY A 88 -50.57 6.55 -33.53
N ARG A 89 -51.50 7.20 -34.24
CA ARG A 89 -52.84 6.66 -34.52
C ARG A 89 -52.84 5.36 -35.32
N GLU A 90 -51.85 5.14 -36.18
CA GLU A 90 -51.71 3.89 -36.95
C GLU A 90 -51.25 2.71 -36.11
N LEU A 91 -50.49 2.98 -35.06
CA LEU A 91 -49.95 1.96 -34.17
C LEU A 91 -50.93 1.66 -33.03
N GLU A 92 -51.37 2.70 -32.31
CA GLU A 92 -52.32 2.59 -31.21
C GLU A 92 -53.20 3.85 -31.13
N PRO A 93 -54.54 3.74 -31.08
CA PRO A 93 -55.45 4.89 -31.11
C PRO A 93 -55.27 5.93 -29.98
N ARG A 94 -54.45 5.64 -28.96
CA ARG A 94 -54.21 6.51 -27.80
C ARG A 94 -52.80 7.11 -27.77
N MET A 95 -51.89 6.71 -28.65
CA MET A 95 -50.50 7.17 -28.63
C MET A 95 -50.39 8.58 -29.23
N THR A 96 -49.75 9.50 -28.50
CA THR A 96 -49.65 10.92 -28.89
C THR A 96 -48.26 11.32 -29.35
N ALA A 97 -48.14 12.43 -30.09
CA ALA A 97 -46.86 12.98 -30.50
C ALA A 97 -45.91 13.26 -29.31
N ALA A 98 -46.44 13.65 -28.15
CA ALA A 98 -45.64 13.91 -26.95
C ALA A 98 -44.94 12.65 -26.41
N GLU A 99 -45.55 11.47 -26.57
CA GLU A 99 -44.98 10.19 -26.16
C GLU A 99 -43.95 9.67 -27.18
N LEU A 100 -44.14 9.96 -28.46
CA LEU A 100 -43.27 9.53 -29.55
C LEU A 100 -42.04 10.41 -29.76
N ALA A 101 -42.18 11.73 -29.58
CA ALA A 101 -41.11 12.70 -29.79
C ALA A 101 -39.78 12.35 -29.09
N PRO A 102 -39.73 11.91 -27.81
CA PRO A 102 -38.46 11.55 -27.17
C PRO A 102 -37.84 10.24 -27.69
N LEU A 103 -38.61 9.41 -28.39
CA LEU A 103 -38.15 8.10 -28.91
C LEU A 103 -37.61 8.20 -30.34
N VAL A 104 -38.04 9.21 -31.09
CA VAL A 104 -37.74 9.39 -32.52
C VAL A 104 -36.60 10.38 -32.71
N SER A 105 -35.68 10.04 -33.60
CA SER A 105 -34.62 10.93 -34.08
C SER A 105 -34.52 10.81 -35.59
N ALA A 106 -34.36 11.94 -36.28
CA ALA A 106 -34.17 11.99 -37.71
C ALA A 106 -32.80 12.58 -38.02
N SER A 107 -32.14 12.05 -39.05
CA SER A 107 -30.86 12.57 -39.53
C SER A 107 -30.73 12.39 -41.04
N SER A 108 -29.93 13.24 -41.67
CA SER A 108 -29.58 13.14 -43.09
C SER A 108 -28.08 13.22 -43.24
N PRO A 109 -27.41 12.23 -43.87
CA PRO A 109 -26.00 12.36 -44.22
C PRO A 109 -25.75 13.57 -45.13
N ALA A 110 -24.59 14.21 -44.97
CA ALA A 110 -24.24 15.42 -45.73
C ALA A 110 -24.26 15.18 -47.24
N ASN A 111 -24.81 16.14 -47.99
CA ASN A 111 -24.93 16.12 -49.46
C ASN A 111 -25.74 14.93 -50.02
N THR A 112 -26.65 14.35 -49.23
CA THR A 112 -27.55 13.28 -49.68
C THR A 112 -29.01 13.73 -49.67
N VAL A 113 -29.86 12.98 -50.37
CA VAL A 113 -31.33 13.10 -50.30
C VAL A 113 -31.93 11.94 -49.49
N LEU A 114 -31.12 11.38 -48.59
CA LEU A 114 -31.47 10.26 -47.75
C LEU A 114 -31.84 10.78 -46.37
N LEU A 115 -33.01 10.37 -45.90
CA LEU A 115 -33.46 10.65 -44.54
C LEU A 115 -33.48 9.34 -43.77
N GLU A 116 -32.77 9.29 -42.65
CA GLU A 116 -32.78 8.17 -41.72
C GLU A 116 -33.61 8.55 -40.49
N VAL A 117 -34.67 7.79 -40.24
CA VAL A 117 -35.51 7.93 -39.05
C VAL A 117 -35.21 6.78 -38.12
N SER A 118 -34.59 7.08 -36.99
CA SER A 118 -34.20 6.14 -35.95
C SER A 118 -35.14 6.24 -34.75
N VAL A 119 -35.57 5.10 -34.22
CA VAL A 119 -36.39 5.03 -33.01
C VAL A 119 -35.71 4.16 -31.98
N THR A 120 -35.59 4.66 -30.75
CA THR A 120 -35.02 3.91 -29.62
C THR A 120 -36.10 3.57 -28.61
N ASP A 121 -36.27 2.28 -28.32
CA ASP A 121 -37.29 1.77 -27.41
C ASP A 121 -36.78 0.60 -26.56
N THR A 122 -37.46 0.32 -25.45
CA THR A 122 -37.24 -0.89 -24.64
C THR A 122 -37.62 -2.19 -25.36
N SER A 123 -38.50 -2.12 -26.37
CA SER A 123 -38.92 -3.27 -27.17
C SER A 123 -38.42 -3.17 -28.61
N ALA A 124 -37.64 -4.16 -29.04
CA ALA A 124 -37.13 -4.26 -30.41
C ALA A 124 -38.24 -4.23 -31.48
N LYS A 125 -39.36 -4.90 -31.21
CA LYS A 125 -40.52 -4.92 -32.13
C LYS A 125 -41.20 -3.56 -32.20
N ARG A 126 -41.37 -2.91 -31.05
CA ARG A 126 -42.02 -1.59 -30.97
C ARG A 126 -41.16 -0.51 -31.65
N ALA A 127 -39.84 -0.53 -31.45
CA ALA A 127 -38.91 0.37 -32.13
C ALA A 127 -39.04 0.28 -33.67
N ALA A 128 -39.04 -0.94 -34.22
CA ALA A 128 -39.16 -1.14 -35.66
C ALA A 128 -40.54 -0.72 -36.20
N ALA A 129 -41.61 -1.00 -35.47
CA ALA A 129 -42.98 -0.59 -35.85
C ALA A 129 -43.13 0.94 -35.85
N ILE A 130 -42.67 1.62 -34.81
CA ILE A 130 -42.68 3.09 -34.72
C ILE A 130 -41.84 3.70 -35.84
N ALA A 131 -40.62 3.21 -36.08
CA ALA A 131 -39.77 3.74 -37.15
C ALA A 131 -40.45 3.65 -38.53
N ASN A 132 -41.07 2.51 -38.84
CA ASN A 132 -41.79 2.32 -40.10
C ASN A 132 -43.03 3.23 -40.21
N ALA A 133 -43.86 3.30 -39.16
CA ALA A 133 -45.06 4.14 -39.15
C ALA A 133 -44.73 5.64 -39.23
N VAL A 134 -43.68 6.09 -38.55
CA VAL A 134 -43.20 7.48 -38.65
C VAL A 134 -42.71 7.77 -40.07
N GLY A 135 -41.95 6.86 -40.68
CA GLY A 135 -41.47 7.02 -42.05
C GLY A 135 -42.60 7.07 -43.08
N GLU A 136 -43.63 6.24 -42.91
CA GLU A 136 -44.81 6.22 -43.79
C GLU A 136 -45.70 7.45 -43.59
N SER A 137 -45.96 7.82 -42.33
CA SER A 137 -46.68 9.04 -41.98
C SER A 137 -45.99 10.28 -42.53
N PHE A 138 -44.67 10.38 -42.39
CA PHE A 138 -43.87 11.46 -42.95
C PHE A 138 -44.01 11.53 -44.48
N ALA A 139 -43.91 10.40 -45.17
CA ALA A 139 -44.09 10.35 -46.62
C ALA A 139 -45.46 10.89 -47.04
N ARG A 140 -46.53 10.54 -46.31
CA ARG A 140 -47.89 11.05 -46.57
C ARG A 140 -48.03 12.54 -46.25
N VAL A 141 -47.52 13.01 -45.12
CA VAL A 141 -47.54 14.45 -44.74
C VAL A 141 -46.85 15.29 -45.80
N VAL A 142 -45.69 14.85 -46.31
CA VAL A 142 -45.00 15.56 -47.39
C VAL A 142 -45.86 15.60 -48.65
N SER A 143 -46.42 14.48 -49.09
CA SER A 143 -47.17 14.43 -50.35
C SER A 143 -48.58 15.04 -50.30
N GLU A 144 -49.24 14.99 -49.14
CA GLU A 144 -50.67 15.31 -48.99
C GLU A 144 -50.92 16.65 -48.29
N ASP A 145 -50.00 17.11 -47.44
CA ASP A 145 -50.19 18.31 -46.60
C ASP A 145 -49.19 19.42 -46.92
N LEU A 146 -47.90 19.12 -47.07
CA LEU A 146 -46.84 20.14 -47.27
C LEU A 146 -46.60 20.49 -48.73
N GLU A 147 -46.46 19.50 -49.60
CA GLU A 147 -46.09 19.66 -51.02
C GLU A 147 -47.25 19.32 -51.94
N LYS A 148 -48.48 19.63 -51.48
CA LYS A 148 -49.73 19.38 -52.19
C LYS A 148 -49.89 20.38 -53.35
N PRO A 149 -49.85 19.96 -54.62
CA PRO A 149 -50.07 20.86 -55.73
C PRO A 149 -51.57 21.17 -55.92
N SER A 150 -51.88 22.32 -56.51
CA SER A 150 -53.27 22.72 -56.80
C SER A 150 -53.93 21.83 -57.87
N VAL A 151 -53.14 21.21 -58.76
CA VAL A 151 -53.56 20.29 -59.81
C VAL A 151 -52.44 19.25 -60.05
N GLY A 152 -52.76 17.95 -60.04
CA GLY A 152 -51.80 16.86 -60.35
C GLY A 152 -51.15 16.19 -59.11
N PRO A 153 -50.26 15.20 -59.32
CA PRO A 153 -49.54 14.55 -58.22
C PRO A 153 -48.38 15.42 -57.70
N SER A 154 -48.02 15.29 -56.41
CA SER A 154 -46.89 16.03 -55.82
C SER A 154 -45.59 15.84 -56.60
N LEU A 155 -44.86 16.95 -56.80
CA LEU A 155 -43.55 16.95 -57.43
C LEU A 155 -42.50 16.29 -56.54
N ILE A 156 -42.75 16.14 -55.24
CA ILE A 156 -41.82 15.53 -54.30
C ILE A 156 -42.35 14.16 -53.92
N ALA A 157 -41.52 13.14 -54.13
CA ALA A 157 -41.82 11.76 -53.79
C ALA A 157 -40.84 11.28 -52.72
N VAL A 158 -41.40 10.90 -51.58
CA VAL A 158 -40.69 10.20 -50.52
C VAL A 158 -40.93 8.70 -50.70
N LYS A 159 -39.86 7.92 -50.86
CA LYS A 159 -39.94 6.46 -51.00
C LYS A 159 -39.07 5.78 -49.96
N THR A 160 -39.62 4.81 -49.25
CA THR A 160 -38.83 3.94 -48.37
C THR A 160 -37.91 3.05 -49.20
N ILE A 161 -36.59 3.20 -49.00
CA ILE A 161 -35.58 2.33 -49.62
C ILE A 161 -35.31 1.12 -48.74
N ALA A 162 -35.24 1.33 -47.43
CA ALA A 162 -34.98 0.28 -46.46
C ALA A 162 -35.94 0.42 -45.27
N PRO A 163 -36.91 -0.49 -45.09
CA PRO A 163 -37.78 -0.48 -43.92
C PRO A 163 -36.98 -0.86 -42.67
N ALA A 164 -37.44 -0.39 -41.51
CA ALA A 164 -36.86 -0.74 -40.22
C ALA A 164 -37.10 -2.22 -39.91
N THR A 165 -36.02 -2.95 -39.68
CA THR A 165 -36.02 -4.35 -39.24
C THR A 165 -35.93 -4.44 -37.72
N VAL A 166 -36.49 -5.51 -37.14
CA VAL A 166 -36.38 -5.76 -35.70
C VAL A 166 -34.91 -6.02 -35.33
N PRO A 167 -34.27 -5.19 -34.48
CA PRO A 167 -32.89 -5.39 -34.09
C PRO A 167 -32.74 -6.66 -33.24
N SER A 168 -31.70 -7.44 -33.52
CA SER A 168 -31.42 -8.71 -32.83
C SER A 168 -30.66 -8.54 -31.50
N ALA A 169 -30.03 -7.38 -31.29
CA ALA A 169 -29.27 -7.07 -30.08
C ALA A 169 -29.59 -5.64 -29.59
N PRO A 170 -29.51 -5.38 -28.28
CA PRO A 170 -29.70 -4.05 -27.72
C PRO A 170 -28.56 -3.10 -28.11
N SER A 171 -28.89 -1.84 -28.37
CA SER A 171 -27.93 -0.76 -28.64
C SER A 171 -27.34 -0.17 -27.34
N ALA A 172 -28.06 -0.29 -26.22
CA ALA A 172 -27.59 0.06 -24.88
C ALA A 172 -28.13 -0.90 -23.80
N PRO A 173 -27.39 -1.10 -22.70
CA PRO A 173 -26.03 -0.63 -22.46
C PRO A 173 -24.98 -1.35 -23.30
N ARG A 174 -23.91 -0.63 -23.68
CA ARG A 174 -22.76 -1.22 -24.36
C ARG A 174 -21.89 -1.94 -23.33
N ILE A 175 -22.08 -3.25 -23.18
CA ILE A 175 -21.37 -4.06 -22.18
C ILE A 175 -19.85 -3.82 -22.21
N PRO A 176 -19.15 -3.84 -23.37
CA PRO A 176 -17.70 -3.63 -23.39
C PRO A 176 -17.30 -2.24 -22.86
N LEU A 177 -18.10 -1.22 -23.14
CA LEU A 177 -17.86 0.15 -22.65
C LEU A 177 -18.06 0.22 -21.14
N MET A 178 -19.10 -0.39 -20.59
CA MET A 178 -19.34 -0.41 -19.14
C MET A 178 -18.25 -1.18 -18.39
N LEU A 179 -17.80 -2.31 -18.93
CA LEU A 179 -16.67 -3.05 -18.36
C LEU A 179 -15.37 -2.23 -18.43
N ALA A 180 -15.12 -1.51 -19.54
CA ALA A 180 -13.95 -0.65 -19.70
C ALA A 180 -13.96 0.52 -18.71
N ILE A 181 -15.12 1.16 -18.52
CA ILE A 181 -15.31 2.22 -17.51
C ILE A 181 -15.09 1.66 -16.11
N GLY A 182 -15.69 0.50 -15.80
CA GLY A 182 -15.53 -0.19 -14.52
C GLY A 182 -14.07 -0.52 -14.20
N LEU A 183 -13.33 -1.05 -15.19
CA LEU A 183 -11.89 -1.30 -15.09
C LEU A 183 -11.10 0.00 -14.82
N ALA A 184 -11.37 1.06 -15.59
CA ALA A 184 -10.68 2.34 -15.44
C ALA A 184 -10.89 2.93 -14.04
N VAL A 185 -12.15 2.96 -13.55
CA VAL A 185 -12.48 3.42 -12.20
C VAL A 185 -11.78 2.55 -11.15
N GLY A 186 -11.86 1.22 -11.27
CA GLY A 186 -11.24 0.29 -10.33
C GLY A 186 -9.71 0.41 -10.25
N LEU A 187 -9.04 0.69 -11.37
CA LEU A 187 -7.60 0.96 -11.40
C LEU A 187 -7.26 2.29 -10.73
N VAL A 188 -7.97 3.37 -11.06
CA VAL A 188 -7.75 4.69 -10.46
C VAL A 188 -7.95 4.64 -8.95
N THR A 189 -9.03 4.00 -8.48
CA THR A 189 -9.29 3.82 -7.04
C THR A 189 -8.21 2.96 -6.38
N GLY A 190 -7.79 1.87 -7.01
CA GLY A 190 -6.73 0.99 -6.49
C GLY A 190 -5.40 1.70 -6.31
N VAL A 191 -4.97 2.46 -7.32
CA VAL A 191 -3.76 3.29 -7.26
C VAL A 191 -3.90 4.36 -6.19
N GLY A 192 -5.04 5.05 -6.11
CA GLY A 192 -5.32 6.05 -5.09
C GLY A 192 -5.20 5.50 -3.67
N ILE A 193 -5.80 4.34 -3.40
CA ILE A 193 -5.70 3.66 -2.10
C ILE A 193 -4.25 3.22 -1.80
N ALA A 194 -3.52 2.71 -2.79
CA ALA A 194 -2.13 2.29 -2.63
C ALA A 194 -1.21 3.46 -2.26
N VAL A 195 -1.36 4.59 -2.95
CA VAL A 195 -0.63 5.83 -2.66
C VAL A 195 -0.99 6.36 -1.28
N LEU A 196 -2.29 6.43 -0.95
CA LEU A 196 -2.75 6.91 0.36
C LEU A 196 -2.21 6.04 1.51
N ARG A 197 -2.32 4.71 1.40
CA ARG A 197 -1.77 3.78 2.39
C ARG A 197 -0.27 3.93 2.58
N THR A 198 0.47 4.22 1.51
CA THR A 198 1.92 4.40 1.60
C THR A 198 2.27 5.74 2.24
N ASN A 199 1.59 6.82 1.89
CA ASN A 199 1.83 8.14 2.47
C ASN A 199 1.44 8.20 3.96
N LEU A 200 0.43 7.44 4.38
CA LEU A 200 0.06 7.30 5.79
C LEU A 200 0.99 6.36 6.57
N ASP A 201 1.81 5.56 5.90
CA ASP A 201 2.78 4.67 6.55
C ASP A 201 4.06 5.43 6.92
N THR A 202 4.04 6.05 8.10
CA THR A 202 5.18 6.80 8.65
C THR A 202 6.21 5.92 9.37
N ARG A 203 6.18 4.60 9.15
CA ARG A 203 7.10 3.67 9.80
C ARG A 203 8.52 3.79 9.25
N VAL A 204 9.49 3.67 10.13
CA VAL A 204 10.91 3.61 9.79
C VAL A 204 11.23 2.20 9.31
N ARG A 205 11.93 2.04 8.18
CA ARG A 205 12.15 0.72 7.55
C ARG A 205 13.61 0.39 7.26
N THR A 206 14.52 1.37 7.31
CA THR A 206 15.93 1.18 6.96
C THR A 206 16.83 1.80 8.03
N ALA A 207 18.09 1.35 8.08
CA ALA A 207 19.09 1.88 9.00
C ALA A 207 19.31 3.39 8.78
N GLU A 208 19.38 3.82 7.51
CA GLU A 208 19.58 5.22 7.13
C GLU A 208 18.41 6.10 7.59
N GLN A 209 17.18 5.58 7.54
CA GLN A 209 16.01 6.28 8.07
C GLN A 209 16.04 6.36 9.60
N ILE A 210 16.52 5.32 10.29
CA ILE A 210 16.69 5.35 11.76
C ILE A 210 17.71 6.43 12.12
N GLU A 211 18.88 6.41 11.49
CA GLU A 211 19.97 7.37 11.72
C GLU A 211 19.51 8.82 11.46
N ALA A 212 18.87 9.07 10.31
CA ALA A 212 18.39 10.39 9.93
C ALA A 212 17.32 10.95 10.89
N VAL A 213 16.44 10.09 11.40
CA VAL A 213 15.35 10.49 12.31
C VAL A 213 15.86 10.67 13.73
N ALA A 214 16.75 9.78 14.19
CA ALA A 214 17.27 9.81 15.54
C ALA A 214 18.23 10.96 15.81
N ARG A 215 19.04 11.37 14.80
CA ARG A 215 20.10 12.39 14.98
C ARG A 215 21.01 12.09 16.17
N ARG A 216 21.40 10.83 16.30
CA ARG A 216 22.31 10.28 17.33
C ARG A 216 23.24 9.27 16.65
N PRO A 217 24.40 8.93 17.24
CA PRO A 217 25.29 7.92 16.69
C PRO A 217 24.54 6.60 16.44
N TYR A 218 24.65 6.06 15.24
CA TYR A 218 24.08 4.75 14.90
C TYR A 218 25.10 3.67 15.22
N LEU A 219 24.79 2.82 16.20
CA LEU A 219 25.75 1.85 16.76
C LEU A 219 25.74 0.48 16.06
N GLY A 220 24.75 0.25 15.20
CA GLY A 220 24.62 -1.00 14.47
C GLY A 220 23.19 -1.44 14.25
N GLY A 221 23.04 -2.47 13.41
CA GLY A 221 21.75 -3.00 12.99
C GLY A 221 21.68 -4.51 13.16
N ILE A 222 20.61 -4.98 13.80
CA ILE A 222 20.28 -6.39 13.95
C ILE A 222 19.18 -6.74 12.94
N PHE A 223 19.45 -7.75 12.11
CA PHE A 223 18.57 -8.16 11.02
C PHE A 223 17.54 -9.20 11.48
N VAL A 224 16.36 -9.18 10.87
CA VAL A 224 15.30 -10.18 11.09
C VAL A 224 15.81 -11.54 10.63
N ASP A 225 15.86 -12.49 11.55
CA ASP A 225 16.07 -13.90 11.28
C ASP A 225 14.73 -14.64 11.49
N PRO A 226 14.22 -15.40 10.50
CA PRO A 226 13.03 -16.24 10.64
C PRO A 226 13.08 -17.20 11.85
N ASP A 227 14.26 -17.63 12.28
CA ASP A 227 14.44 -18.55 13.41
C ASP A 227 14.63 -17.84 14.77
N ALA A 228 14.54 -16.51 14.82
CA ALA A 228 14.64 -15.75 16.07
C ALA A 228 13.57 -16.09 17.12
N GLN A 229 12.39 -16.56 16.68
CA GLN A 229 11.35 -17.02 17.60
C GLN A 229 11.64 -18.41 18.20
N LYS A 230 12.46 -19.23 17.53
CA LYS A 230 12.80 -20.59 18.00
C LYS A 230 14.05 -20.62 18.88
N ARG A 231 14.94 -19.62 18.75
CA ARG A 231 16.17 -19.47 19.54
C ARG A 231 16.40 -17.98 19.84
N PRO A 232 15.93 -17.46 20.99
CA PRO A 232 16.04 -16.04 21.32
C PRO A 232 17.44 -15.61 21.81
N LEU A 233 18.28 -16.55 22.25
CA LEU A 233 19.67 -16.29 22.67
C LEU A 233 20.64 -16.91 21.67
N ILE A 234 21.14 -16.13 20.73
CA ILE A 234 21.85 -16.68 19.55
C ILE A 234 23.34 -16.52 19.67
N VAL A 235 23.80 -15.50 20.39
CA VAL A 235 25.22 -15.35 20.69
C VAL A 235 25.74 -16.63 21.37
N HIS A 236 24.94 -17.22 22.27
CA HIS A 236 25.28 -18.49 22.91
C HIS A 236 25.02 -19.74 22.05
N ALA A 237 23.94 -19.75 21.25
CA ALA A 237 23.50 -20.95 20.51
C ALA A 237 24.17 -21.15 19.14
N ASP A 238 24.62 -20.08 18.47
CA ASP A 238 25.34 -20.12 17.20
C ASP A 238 26.35 -18.96 17.08
N PRO A 239 27.58 -19.13 17.61
CA PRO A 239 28.61 -18.10 17.64
C PRO A 239 29.09 -17.61 16.27
N ARG A 240 28.78 -18.33 15.18
CA ARG A 240 29.16 -17.96 13.80
C ARG A 240 28.01 -17.35 13.00
N SER A 241 26.84 -17.18 13.62
CA SER A 241 25.70 -16.60 12.92
C SER A 241 25.94 -15.12 12.57
N PRO A 242 25.35 -14.61 11.46
CA PRO A 242 25.36 -13.18 11.13
C PRO A 242 24.80 -12.28 12.25
N ARG A 243 23.95 -12.83 13.14
CA ARG A 243 23.43 -12.11 14.31
C ARG A 243 24.47 -11.95 15.41
N SER A 244 25.25 -12.99 15.68
CA SER A 244 26.36 -12.94 16.63
C SER A 244 27.39 -11.89 16.18
N GLU A 245 27.65 -11.80 14.87
CA GLU A 245 28.51 -10.76 14.30
C GLU A 245 27.91 -9.35 14.45
N ALA A 246 26.58 -9.19 14.29
CA ALA A 246 25.91 -7.91 14.55
C ALA A 246 26.06 -7.44 16.01
N PHE A 247 25.97 -8.36 16.99
CA PHE A 247 26.20 -8.03 18.40
C PHE A 247 27.68 -7.76 18.72
N ARG A 248 28.63 -8.46 18.06
CA ARG A 248 30.07 -8.14 18.18
C ARG A 248 30.40 -6.75 17.66
N ARG A 249 29.80 -6.34 16.54
CA ARG A 249 29.92 -4.97 16.02
C ARG A 249 29.31 -3.95 16.98
N LEU A 250 28.11 -4.22 17.50
CA LEU A 250 27.47 -3.35 18.50
C LEU A 250 28.34 -3.16 19.75
N ARG A 251 28.94 -4.25 20.25
CA ARG A 251 29.92 -4.21 21.35
C ARG A 251 31.10 -3.30 21.01
N THR A 252 31.73 -3.50 19.86
CA THR A 252 32.87 -2.66 19.44
C THR A 252 32.46 -1.20 19.33
N SER A 253 31.31 -0.89 18.73
CA SER A 253 30.80 0.49 18.66
C SER A 253 30.57 1.10 20.04
N LEU A 254 30.01 0.33 21.00
CA LEU A 254 29.81 0.79 22.37
C LEU A 254 31.13 1.07 23.10
N GLN A 255 32.21 0.33 22.83
CA GLN A 255 33.53 0.63 23.40
C GLN A 255 34.07 2.00 22.98
N PHE A 256 33.67 2.51 21.82
CA PHE A 256 34.08 3.82 21.32
C PHE A 256 33.09 4.94 21.64
N VAL A 257 31.86 4.59 22.04
CA VAL A 257 30.81 5.55 22.38
C VAL A 257 30.63 5.56 23.89
N GLY A 258 31.45 6.38 24.57
CA GLY A 258 31.31 6.60 26.01
C GLY A 258 32.57 6.45 26.87
N LEU A 259 33.76 6.79 26.37
CA LEU A 259 34.99 6.85 27.17
C LEU A 259 35.14 8.20 27.91
N GLY A 260 34.09 8.63 28.63
CA GLY A 260 34.09 9.82 29.48
C GLY A 260 33.65 9.50 30.93
N ASP A 261 33.14 10.51 31.65
CA ASP A 261 32.68 10.39 33.06
C ASP A 261 31.35 9.64 33.26
N ALA A 262 30.57 9.40 32.20
CA ALA A 262 29.34 8.61 32.26
C ALA A 262 29.74 7.13 32.18
N GLY A 263 29.64 6.41 33.30
CA GLY A 263 30.18 5.07 33.52
C GLY A 263 29.79 4.00 32.51
N ARG A 264 30.29 2.78 32.72
CA ARG A 264 30.07 1.62 31.85
C ARG A 264 28.67 0.98 32.04
N SER A 265 27.70 1.80 32.46
CA SER A 265 26.31 1.44 32.69
C SER A 265 25.41 2.03 31.61
N PHE A 266 24.55 1.21 31.04
CA PHE A 266 23.61 1.67 30.02
C PHE A 266 22.23 1.03 30.14
N VAL A 267 21.23 1.89 30.00
CA VAL A 267 19.81 1.57 29.95
C VAL A 267 19.39 1.31 28.52
N VAL A 268 18.94 0.10 28.24
CA VAL A 268 18.39 -0.31 26.96
C VAL A 268 16.89 -0.05 26.97
N THR A 269 16.42 0.87 26.13
CA THR A 269 14.99 1.22 26.03
C THR A 269 14.58 1.45 24.57
N SER A 270 13.31 1.71 24.32
CA SER A 270 12.73 1.96 22.99
C SER A 270 11.60 2.99 23.05
N SER A 271 11.02 3.36 21.90
CA SER A 271 9.86 4.28 21.90
C SER A 271 8.58 3.60 22.40
N GLY A 272 8.36 2.36 21.98
CA GLY A 272 7.14 1.59 22.24
C GLY A 272 7.40 0.10 22.48
N PRO A 273 6.33 -0.65 22.79
CA PRO A 273 6.43 -2.06 23.17
C PRO A 273 6.75 -2.98 21.99
N GLY A 274 7.57 -4.00 22.26
CA GLY A 274 7.90 -5.05 21.30
C GLY A 274 8.87 -4.62 20.20
N GLU A 275 9.68 -3.59 20.44
CA GLU A 275 10.79 -3.20 19.55
C GLU A 275 12.05 -4.05 19.77
N GLY A 276 12.05 -4.97 20.74
CA GLY A 276 13.15 -5.91 20.97
C GLY A 276 14.21 -5.44 21.97
N LYS A 277 13.95 -4.40 22.76
CA LYS A 277 14.82 -3.89 23.85
C LYS A 277 15.42 -5.00 24.75
N SER A 278 14.60 -5.87 25.33
CA SER A 278 15.04 -6.95 26.21
C SER A 278 15.90 -8.00 25.49
N TYR A 279 15.58 -8.27 24.21
CA TYR A 279 16.38 -9.15 23.36
C TYR A 279 17.75 -8.54 23.04
N VAL A 280 17.78 -7.23 22.75
CA VAL A 280 19.02 -6.49 22.51
C VAL A 280 19.86 -6.44 23.78
N ALA A 281 19.25 -6.15 24.93
CA ALA A 281 19.91 -6.12 26.23
C ALA A 281 20.57 -7.46 26.57
N ALA A 282 19.82 -8.56 26.48
CA ALA A 282 20.32 -9.90 26.78
C ALA A 282 21.48 -10.32 25.86
N ASN A 283 21.31 -10.22 24.54
CA ASN A 283 22.35 -10.64 23.61
C ASN A 283 23.58 -9.70 23.61
N LEU A 284 23.39 -8.40 23.91
CA LEU A 284 24.50 -7.48 24.11
C LEU A 284 25.29 -7.83 25.37
N ALA A 285 24.62 -8.14 26.48
CA ALA A 285 25.27 -8.57 27.72
C ALA A 285 26.09 -9.85 27.51
N ILE A 286 25.56 -10.83 26.77
CA ILE A 286 26.30 -12.04 26.40
C ILE A 286 27.52 -11.71 25.53
N ALA A 287 27.35 -10.87 24.49
CA ALA A 287 28.46 -10.51 23.59
C ALA A 287 29.59 -9.74 24.30
N LEU A 288 29.27 -8.96 25.34
CA LEU A 288 30.23 -8.32 26.23
C LEU A 288 30.94 -9.35 27.12
N ALA A 289 30.21 -10.31 27.69
CA ALA A 289 30.79 -11.35 28.55
C ALA A 289 31.71 -12.31 27.77
N GLU A 290 31.45 -12.54 26.48
CA GLU A 290 32.31 -13.35 25.60
C GLU A 290 33.75 -12.81 25.47
N THR A 291 34.01 -11.53 25.74
CA THR A 291 35.38 -10.99 25.74
C THR A 291 36.11 -11.19 27.07
N GLY A 292 35.50 -11.90 28.02
CA GLY A 292 36.01 -12.06 29.37
C GLY A 292 35.76 -10.85 30.28
N ALA A 293 34.98 -9.86 29.83
CA ALA A 293 34.55 -8.76 30.69
C ALA A 293 33.52 -9.27 31.69
N SER A 294 33.58 -8.77 32.93
CA SER A 294 32.54 -9.03 33.94
C SER A 294 31.29 -8.20 33.63
N VAL A 295 30.16 -8.85 33.38
CA VAL A 295 28.92 -8.18 32.96
C VAL A 295 27.78 -8.53 33.91
N VAL A 296 26.96 -7.53 34.25
CA VAL A 296 25.66 -7.75 34.90
C VAL A 296 24.53 -7.26 34.02
N LEU A 297 23.49 -8.09 33.86
CA LEU A 297 22.23 -7.73 33.21
C LEU A 297 21.14 -7.57 34.26
N VAL A 298 20.55 -6.37 34.35
CA VAL A 298 19.49 -6.02 35.29
C VAL A 298 18.16 -5.90 34.55
N ASP A 299 17.13 -6.65 34.97
CA ASP A 299 15.76 -6.50 34.46
C ASP A 299 15.03 -5.42 35.26
N ALA A 300 15.06 -4.18 34.75
CA ALA A 300 14.35 -3.05 35.34
C ALA A 300 13.02 -2.76 34.63
N ASP A 301 12.54 -3.62 33.72
CA ASP A 301 11.16 -3.59 33.23
C ASP A 301 10.25 -4.30 34.25
N LEU A 302 10.09 -3.66 35.41
CA LEU A 302 9.28 -4.17 36.53
C LEU A 302 7.78 -4.28 36.19
N ARG A 303 7.36 -3.83 35.00
CA ARG A 303 5.96 -3.88 34.53
C ARG A 303 5.71 -5.11 33.68
N ARG A 304 6.66 -5.46 32.82
CA ARG A 304 6.60 -6.64 31.95
C ARG A 304 7.99 -7.26 31.86
N PRO A 305 8.48 -7.88 32.95
CA PRO A 305 9.80 -8.47 32.98
C PRO A 305 9.87 -9.63 31.99
N ARG A 306 10.99 -9.75 31.28
CA ARG A 306 11.19 -10.76 30.22
C ARG A 306 12.58 -11.38 30.24
N VAL A 307 13.53 -10.83 31.00
CA VAL A 307 14.91 -11.31 31.00
C VAL A 307 14.99 -12.73 31.54
N ALA A 308 14.29 -13.02 32.64
CA ALA A 308 14.26 -14.36 33.22
C ALA A 308 13.74 -15.41 32.22
N ASP A 309 12.64 -15.11 31.51
CA ASP A 309 12.09 -15.98 30.47
C ASP A 309 13.07 -16.20 29.31
N TYR A 310 13.77 -15.14 28.88
CA TYR A 310 14.74 -15.24 27.80
C TYR A 310 15.92 -16.13 28.18
N LEU A 311 16.40 -16.00 29.42
CA LEU A 311 17.59 -16.67 29.94
C LEU A 311 17.30 -18.05 30.53
N GLY A 312 16.03 -18.41 30.74
CA GLY A 312 15.64 -19.70 31.32
C GLY A 312 16.01 -19.83 32.80
N ILE A 313 15.94 -18.73 33.56
CA ILE A 313 16.27 -18.68 34.99
C ILE A 313 15.05 -18.37 35.87
N GLU A 314 15.18 -18.58 37.18
CA GLU A 314 14.15 -18.24 38.16
C GLU A 314 14.04 -16.71 38.31
N GLY A 315 12.84 -16.15 38.11
CA GLY A 315 12.62 -14.69 38.13
C GLY A 315 11.92 -14.13 39.38
N ASN A 316 11.60 -14.98 40.36
CA ASN A 316 10.69 -14.62 41.47
C ASN A 316 11.32 -13.76 42.57
N ALA A 317 12.64 -13.80 42.73
CA ALA A 317 13.40 -12.95 43.65
C ALA A 317 14.42 -12.15 42.84
N GLY A 318 14.49 -10.83 43.05
CA GLY A 318 15.30 -9.98 42.18
C GLY A 318 15.42 -8.53 42.63
N LEU A 319 15.53 -7.62 41.64
CA LEU A 319 15.69 -6.19 41.84
C LEU A 319 14.65 -5.60 42.80
N THR A 320 13.38 -6.01 42.67
CA THR A 320 12.32 -5.51 43.55
C THR A 320 12.59 -5.87 45.01
N ASP A 321 13.00 -7.10 45.31
CA ASP A 321 13.29 -7.57 46.66
C ASP A 321 14.53 -6.88 47.26
N LEU A 322 15.53 -6.61 46.42
CA LEU A 322 16.72 -5.84 46.78
C LEU A 322 16.35 -4.39 47.16
N LEU A 323 15.54 -3.72 46.32
CA LEU A 323 15.18 -2.32 46.51
C LEU A 323 14.30 -2.08 47.75
N ILE A 324 13.57 -3.09 48.22
CA ILE A 324 12.78 -3.03 49.46
C ILE A 324 13.51 -3.63 50.67
N GLY A 325 14.78 -4.04 50.52
CA GLY A 325 15.62 -4.55 51.61
C GLY A 325 15.22 -5.93 52.13
N ARG A 326 14.56 -6.77 51.31
CA ARG A 326 14.21 -8.15 51.67
C ARG A 326 15.31 -9.17 51.36
N ALA A 327 16.26 -8.81 50.52
CA ALA A 327 17.38 -9.65 50.13
C ALA A 327 18.62 -8.77 49.90
N GLU A 328 19.80 -9.34 50.09
CA GLU A 328 21.06 -8.71 49.70
C GLU A 328 21.36 -9.00 48.23
N ILE A 329 22.22 -8.21 47.60
CA ILE A 329 22.53 -8.36 46.17
C ILE A 329 23.10 -9.75 45.86
N ALA A 330 23.89 -10.32 46.77
CA ALA A 330 24.48 -11.64 46.63
C ALA A 330 23.43 -12.77 46.64
N ASP A 331 22.25 -12.54 47.25
CA ASP A 331 21.17 -13.54 47.33
C ASP A 331 20.35 -13.63 46.04
N VAL A 332 20.28 -12.52 45.28
CA VAL A 332 19.41 -12.39 44.11
C VAL A 332 20.15 -12.31 42.78
N LEU A 333 21.47 -12.15 42.82
CA LEU A 333 22.31 -12.13 41.64
C LEU A 333 22.64 -13.55 41.20
N GLN A 334 22.24 -13.92 39.98
CA GLN A 334 22.37 -15.27 39.45
C GLN A 334 23.46 -15.33 38.37
N PRO A 335 24.47 -16.22 38.47
CA PRO A 335 25.38 -16.46 37.36
C PRO A 335 24.62 -17.11 36.19
N TRP A 336 25.00 -16.78 34.96
CA TRP A 336 24.35 -17.32 33.77
C TRP A 336 25.38 -17.74 32.71
N GLY A 337 25.23 -18.98 32.22
CA GLY A 337 26.11 -19.54 31.19
C GLY A 337 27.51 -19.90 31.72
N GLU A 338 28.45 -20.10 30.79
CA GLU A 338 29.87 -20.37 31.09
C GLU A 338 30.73 -19.09 31.09
N GLN A 339 30.17 -17.96 30.64
CA GLN A 339 30.87 -16.67 30.60
C GLN A 339 30.73 -15.90 31.93
N ALA A 340 31.48 -14.81 32.07
CA ALA A 340 31.40 -13.89 33.22
C ALA A 340 30.14 -12.98 33.16
N LEU A 341 28.95 -13.58 33.00
CA LEU A 341 27.66 -12.91 33.00
C LEU A 341 26.88 -13.23 34.27
N SER A 342 26.45 -12.19 34.98
CA SER A 342 25.49 -12.27 36.09
C SER A 342 24.18 -11.61 35.71
N VAL A 343 23.08 -12.06 36.28
CA VAL A 343 21.74 -11.57 35.99
C VAL A 343 21.04 -11.22 37.28
N LEU A 344 20.50 -10.01 37.33
CA LEU A 344 19.59 -9.55 38.37
C LEU A 344 18.18 -9.48 37.77
N PRO A 345 17.34 -10.52 37.95
CA PRO A 345 15.97 -10.51 37.45
C PRO A 345 15.13 -9.44 38.17
N SER A 346 13.92 -9.16 37.68
CA SER A 346 13.07 -8.11 38.25
C SER A 346 12.58 -8.42 39.66
N GLY A 347 12.40 -9.70 39.99
CA GLY A 347 11.60 -10.14 41.13
C GLY A 347 10.10 -9.95 40.87
N ARG A 348 9.29 -9.99 41.93
CA ARG A 348 7.84 -9.79 41.84
C ARG A 348 7.49 -8.39 41.38
N ILE A 349 6.45 -8.26 40.55
CA ILE A 349 5.97 -6.97 40.06
C ILE A 349 5.47 -6.11 41.25
N PRO A 350 6.09 -4.93 41.51
CA PRO A 350 5.67 -4.06 42.60
C PRO A 350 4.47 -3.17 42.22
N PRO A 351 3.75 -2.61 43.21
CA PRO A 351 2.67 -1.67 42.96
C PRO A 351 3.17 -0.29 42.45
N ASN A 352 4.40 0.10 42.78
CA ASN A 352 4.98 1.41 42.46
C ASN A 352 6.37 1.35 41.76
N PRO A 353 6.47 0.80 40.53
CA PRO A 353 7.74 0.64 39.81
C PRO A 353 8.60 1.91 39.68
N SER A 354 8.01 3.03 39.25
CA SER A 354 8.76 4.26 38.95
C SER A 354 9.43 4.87 40.18
N GLU A 355 8.75 4.81 41.34
CA GLU A 355 9.28 5.31 42.61
C GLU A 355 10.47 4.46 43.07
N MET A 356 10.37 3.13 42.90
CA MET A 356 11.45 2.22 43.23
C MET A 356 12.68 2.45 42.37
N LEU A 357 12.51 2.61 41.05
CA LEU A 357 13.61 2.87 40.12
C LEU A 357 14.24 4.26 40.31
N GLY A 358 13.50 5.23 40.83
CA GLY A 358 14.00 6.57 41.17
C GLY A 358 14.56 6.71 42.58
N SER A 359 14.56 5.62 43.36
CA SER A 359 14.96 5.64 44.77
C SER A 359 16.48 5.78 44.96
N ALA A 360 16.88 6.22 46.15
CA ALA A 360 18.28 6.18 46.56
C ALA A 360 18.85 4.75 46.59
N ALA A 361 18.00 3.75 46.88
CA ALA A 361 18.39 2.34 46.86
C ALA A 361 18.78 1.88 45.45
N MET A 362 18.06 2.32 44.41
CA MET A 362 18.42 2.01 43.02
C MET A 362 19.75 2.65 42.62
N ARG A 363 19.98 3.91 43.00
CA ARG A 363 21.27 4.57 42.79
C ARG A 363 22.42 3.80 43.47
N ALA A 364 22.26 3.47 44.75
CA ALA A 364 23.26 2.70 45.49
C ALA A 364 23.50 1.31 44.89
N THR A 365 22.46 0.67 44.34
CA THR A 365 22.55 -0.61 43.64
C THR A 365 23.38 -0.48 42.36
N VAL A 366 23.09 0.50 41.50
CA VAL A 366 23.86 0.73 40.27
C VAL A 366 25.31 1.07 40.59
N GLU A 367 25.57 1.95 41.55
CA GLU A 367 26.94 2.28 41.99
C GLU A 367 27.67 1.06 42.55
N HIS A 368 26.98 0.16 43.26
CA HIS A 368 27.57 -1.09 43.73
C HIS A 368 27.91 -2.00 42.55
N LEU A 369 27.02 -2.13 41.56
CA LEU A 369 27.27 -2.93 40.37
C LEU A 369 28.43 -2.39 39.54
N GLU A 370 28.52 -1.07 39.34
CA GLU A 370 29.61 -0.42 38.60
C GLU A 370 30.99 -0.61 39.24
N ARG A 371 31.05 -0.82 40.56
CA ARG A 371 32.32 -1.14 41.27
C ARG A 371 32.76 -2.58 41.11
N ASN A 372 31.85 -3.50 40.83
CA ASN A 372 32.12 -4.94 40.80
C ASN A 372 32.06 -5.55 39.39
N PHE A 373 31.50 -4.83 38.42
CA PHE A 373 31.35 -5.28 37.04
C PHE A 373 31.93 -4.27 36.06
N ASP A 374 32.58 -4.78 35.02
CA ASP A 374 33.04 -3.97 33.89
C ASP A 374 31.88 -3.34 33.13
N TYR A 375 30.72 -4.00 33.04
CA TYR A 375 29.55 -3.48 32.35
C TYR A 375 28.26 -3.75 33.11
N VAL A 376 27.39 -2.74 33.16
CA VAL A 376 26.04 -2.83 33.74
C VAL A 376 25.00 -2.57 32.66
N VAL A 377 24.31 -3.62 32.21
CA VAL A 377 23.25 -3.54 31.20
C VAL A 377 21.90 -3.54 31.89
N ILE A 378 21.08 -2.51 31.68
CA ILE A 378 19.78 -2.37 32.35
C ILE A 378 18.67 -2.41 31.30
N ASP A 379 17.83 -3.45 31.28
CA ASP A 379 16.63 -3.47 30.43
C ASP A 379 15.53 -2.62 31.08
N ALA A 380 14.93 -1.69 30.32
CA ALA A 380 13.95 -0.75 30.85
C ALA A 380 12.73 -0.63 29.93
N PRO A 381 11.53 -0.30 30.48
CA PRO A 381 10.31 -0.22 29.69
C PRO A 381 10.38 0.93 28.65
N PRO A 382 9.50 0.93 27.63
CA PRO A 382 9.52 1.94 26.58
C PRO A 382 9.22 3.36 27.10
N VAL A 383 9.97 4.34 26.58
CA VAL A 383 9.95 5.75 27.04
C VAL A 383 8.58 6.41 26.88
N LEU A 384 7.84 6.12 25.80
CA LEU A 384 6.54 6.76 25.57
C LEU A 384 5.40 6.16 26.39
N LEU A 385 5.63 5.00 27.03
CA LEU A 385 4.61 4.40 27.88
C LEU A 385 4.70 4.91 29.31
N VAL A 386 5.92 5.02 29.85
CA VAL A 386 6.17 5.30 31.26
C VAL A 386 7.50 6.03 31.46
N ALA A 387 7.64 6.75 32.56
CA ALA A 387 8.82 7.56 32.86
C ALA A 387 10.06 6.75 33.32
N ASP A 388 9.91 5.44 33.57
CA ASP A 388 10.90 4.59 34.23
C ASP A 388 12.30 4.66 33.56
N ALA A 389 12.37 4.60 32.22
CA ALA A 389 13.64 4.72 31.50
C ALA A 389 14.27 6.12 31.60
N ALA A 390 13.45 7.17 31.66
CA ALA A 390 13.92 8.54 31.89
C ALA A 390 14.37 8.78 33.34
N VAL A 391 13.82 8.04 34.30
CA VAL A 391 14.30 8.05 35.69
C VAL A 391 15.65 7.33 35.80
N LEU A 392 15.78 6.16 35.16
CA LEU A 392 17.03 5.39 35.12
C LEU A 392 18.15 6.11 34.37
N SER A 393 17.85 7.04 33.47
CA SER A 393 18.89 7.83 32.80
C SER A 393 19.70 8.73 33.74
N ALA A 394 19.26 8.91 34.99
CA ALA A 394 20.00 9.65 36.00
C ALA A 394 21.21 8.85 36.55
N VAL A 395 21.24 7.53 36.36
CA VAL A 395 22.29 6.64 36.90
C VAL A 395 23.06 5.88 35.81
N ALA A 396 22.60 5.94 34.56
CA ALA A 396 23.21 5.23 33.44
C ALA A 396 22.90 5.93 32.11
N GLY A 397 23.76 5.78 31.10
CA GLY A 397 23.51 6.33 29.76
C GLY A 397 22.43 5.55 29.00
N ILE A 398 21.80 6.14 27.99
CA ILE A 398 20.74 5.50 27.20
C ILE A 398 21.31 4.85 25.94
N LEU A 399 20.97 3.58 25.74
CA LEU A 399 21.04 2.87 24.48
C LEU A 399 19.64 2.70 23.90
N PHE A 400 19.32 3.43 22.84
CA PHE A 400 17.97 3.47 22.30
C PHE A 400 17.77 2.45 21.16
N VAL A 401 16.75 1.62 21.25
CA VAL A 401 16.42 0.58 20.27
C VAL A 401 15.25 1.04 19.40
N ALA A 402 15.43 0.98 18.09
CA ALA A 402 14.41 1.33 17.09
C ALA A 402 14.12 0.14 16.16
N ALA A 403 12.89 -0.39 16.22
CA ALA A 403 12.52 -1.55 15.39
C ALA A 403 11.99 -1.16 14.00
N ALA A 404 12.76 -1.50 12.96
CA ALA A 404 12.39 -1.30 11.57
C ALA A 404 11.11 -2.06 11.20
N GLY A 405 10.24 -1.41 10.42
CA GLY A 405 8.93 -1.91 10.03
C GLY A 405 7.87 -1.84 11.13
N LYS A 406 8.25 -1.48 12.36
CA LYS A 406 7.35 -1.39 13.52
C LYS A 406 7.21 0.04 14.06
N VAL A 407 8.33 0.73 14.30
CA VAL A 407 8.33 2.08 14.89
C VAL A 407 7.98 3.16 13.87
N ARG A 408 7.26 4.21 14.29
CA ARG A 408 6.99 5.40 13.46
C ARG A 408 8.03 6.49 13.68
N LYS A 409 8.29 7.28 12.65
CA LYS A 409 9.23 8.42 12.71
C LYS A 409 8.90 9.38 13.86
N ALA A 410 7.62 9.70 14.04
CA ALA A 410 7.17 10.59 15.10
C ALA A 410 7.44 10.02 16.50
N ASP A 411 7.31 8.71 16.69
CA ASP A 411 7.50 8.05 17.98
C ASP A 411 8.99 8.06 18.38
N VAL A 412 9.91 7.81 17.43
CA VAL A 412 11.36 7.95 17.67
C VAL A 412 11.70 9.38 18.11
N VAL A 413 11.20 10.38 17.39
CA VAL A 413 11.44 11.79 17.71
C VAL A 413 10.85 12.16 19.07
N ALA A 414 9.63 11.72 19.37
CA ALA A 414 8.97 11.99 20.65
C ALA A 414 9.74 11.36 21.82
N ALA A 415 10.18 10.11 21.67
CA ALA A 415 10.90 9.39 22.72
C ALA A 415 12.26 10.03 23.01
N LEU A 416 13.04 10.35 21.97
CA LEU A 416 14.33 11.02 22.14
C LEU A 416 14.16 12.43 22.73
N ARG A 417 13.11 13.18 22.34
CA ARG A 417 12.80 14.47 22.97
C ARG A 417 12.44 14.34 24.45
N ALA A 418 11.73 13.29 24.84
CA ALA A 418 11.41 13.04 26.25
C ALA A 418 12.68 12.74 27.07
N LEU A 419 13.63 12.00 26.50
CA LEU A 419 14.95 11.76 27.09
C LEU A 419 15.79 13.06 27.15
N ASP A 420 15.80 13.86 26.10
CA ASP A 420 16.50 15.14 26.05
C ASP A 420 15.96 16.13 27.10
N ALA A 421 14.64 16.11 27.35
CA ALA A 421 13.99 16.98 28.34
C ALA A 421 14.48 16.73 29.77
N VAL A 422 14.89 15.49 30.09
CA VAL A 422 15.51 15.14 31.38
C VAL A 422 17.03 15.15 31.33
N LYS A 423 17.63 15.65 30.23
CA LYS A 423 19.08 15.71 29.99
C LYS A 423 19.76 14.34 30.02
N ALA A 424 19.04 13.28 29.60
CA ALA A 424 19.61 11.95 29.48
C ALA A 424 20.75 11.92 28.46
N VAL A 425 21.88 11.31 28.81
CA VAL A 425 22.98 11.06 27.86
C VAL A 425 22.61 9.86 26.99
N THR A 426 22.27 10.10 25.72
CA THR A 426 21.99 9.00 24.78
C THR A 426 23.25 8.66 24.00
N PHE A 427 23.84 7.49 24.30
CA PHE A 427 25.05 7.00 23.64
C PHE A 427 24.81 6.77 22.14
N GLY A 428 23.70 6.15 21.78
CA GLY A 428 23.35 5.97 20.38
C GLY A 428 22.09 5.16 20.17
N VAL A 429 21.85 4.85 18.90
CA VAL A 429 20.68 4.09 18.46
C VAL A 429 21.10 2.76 17.83
N VAL A 430 20.38 1.71 18.20
CA VAL A 430 20.47 0.37 17.62
C VAL A 430 19.26 0.11 16.74
N GLY A 431 19.50 -0.21 15.48
CA GLY A 431 18.44 -0.68 14.59
C GLY A 431 18.11 -2.14 14.87
N GLN A 432 16.84 -2.46 15.08
CA GLN A 432 16.37 -3.83 15.30
C GLN A 432 15.35 -4.21 14.22
N MET A 433 15.18 -5.50 13.94
CA MET A 433 14.27 -6.02 12.91
C MET A 433 14.52 -5.46 11.49
N LEU A 434 15.79 -5.24 11.14
CA LEU A 434 16.14 -4.79 9.80
C LEU A 434 15.98 -5.92 8.75
N PRO A 435 15.47 -5.65 7.55
CA PRO A 435 15.27 -6.68 6.53
C PRO A 435 16.62 -7.22 5.99
N MET A 436 16.80 -8.56 5.95
CA MET A 436 17.99 -9.24 5.41
C MET A 436 18.24 -9.02 3.90
N ARG A 437 17.20 -8.75 3.10
CA ARG A 437 17.30 -8.56 1.63
C ARG A 437 16.30 -7.54 1.09
N GLY A 438 16.75 -6.75 0.11
CA GLY A 438 15.93 -6.27 -1.01
C GLY A 438 14.67 -5.45 -0.70
N ALA A 439 14.80 -4.32 0.01
CA ALA A 439 13.93 -3.14 -0.13
C ALA A 439 14.46 -1.92 0.68
N GLY A 440 15.75 -1.88 1.01
CA GLY A 440 16.26 -0.95 2.03
C GLY A 440 17.43 -1.47 2.85
N GLY A 441 18.03 -2.59 2.47
CA GLY A 441 19.40 -2.87 2.84
C GLY A 441 20.28 -1.89 2.08
N GLY A 442 20.49 -0.70 2.64
CA GLY A 442 21.55 0.18 2.19
C GLY A 442 22.93 -0.46 2.43
N SER A 443 23.98 0.35 2.36
CA SER A 443 25.38 -0.08 2.43
C SER A 443 25.64 -1.15 3.51
N TYR A 444 25.00 -1.00 4.68
CA TYR A 444 25.12 -1.88 5.84
C TYR A 444 24.66 -3.33 5.64
N GLY A 445 23.68 -3.60 4.77
CA GLY A 445 23.22 -4.97 4.50
C GLY A 445 24.14 -5.77 3.59
N LYS A 446 24.89 -5.09 2.70
CA LYS A 446 25.85 -5.74 1.80
C LYS A 446 27.10 -6.23 2.55
N TYR A 447 27.57 -5.47 3.54
CA TYR A 447 28.75 -5.86 4.34
C TYR A 447 28.49 -7.01 5.32
N ALA A 448 27.23 -7.29 5.69
CA ALA A 448 26.91 -8.44 6.53
C ALA A 448 27.07 -9.79 5.78
N TYR A 449 27.10 -9.78 4.44
CA TYR A 449 27.16 -11.00 3.63
C TYR A 449 28.55 -11.32 3.08
N TYR A 450 29.40 -10.30 2.84
CA TYR A 450 30.75 -10.52 2.31
C TYR A 450 31.71 -11.21 3.29
N ASP A 451 31.39 -11.21 4.59
CA ASP A 451 32.25 -11.78 5.63
C ASP A 451 31.87 -13.24 6.00
N GLY A 452 30.78 -13.76 5.40
CA GLY A 452 30.32 -15.14 5.61
C GLY A 452 30.93 -16.17 4.66
N ASP A 453 31.52 -15.71 3.54
CA ASP A 453 32.28 -16.55 2.61
C ASP A 453 33.76 -16.24 2.79
N THR A 454 34.39 -16.85 3.79
CA THR A 454 35.84 -17.00 3.75
C THR A 454 36.13 -17.95 2.58
N PRO A 455 36.86 -17.55 1.53
CA PRO A 455 37.31 -18.51 0.55
C PRO A 455 38.17 -19.53 1.30
N VAL A 456 37.82 -20.80 1.18
CA VAL A 456 38.66 -21.90 1.64
C VAL A 456 40.00 -21.73 0.91
N ILE A 457 41.01 -21.23 1.62
CA ILE A 457 42.38 -21.24 1.11
C ILE A 457 42.77 -22.71 1.08
N GLU A 458 42.73 -23.32 -0.11
CA GLU A 458 43.28 -24.65 -0.31
C GLU A 458 44.73 -24.65 0.18
N PRO A 459 45.14 -25.65 0.99
CA PRO A 459 46.51 -25.75 1.44
C PRO A 459 47.42 -25.85 0.21
N VAL A 460 48.40 -24.95 0.14
CA VAL A 460 49.46 -24.97 -0.86
C VAL A 460 50.09 -26.37 -0.84
N PRO A 461 50.17 -27.09 -1.98
CA PRO A 461 50.77 -28.41 -2.00
C PRO A 461 52.23 -28.32 -1.52
N GLU A 462 52.58 -29.11 -0.50
CA GLU A 462 53.99 -29.27 -0.10
C GLU A 462 54.78 -29.78 -1.30
N GLU A 463 55.69 -28.94 -1.82
CA GLU A 463 56.72 -29.37 -2.74
C GLU A 463 57.53 -30.48 -2.08
N ARG A 464 57.34 -31.71 -2.57
CA ARG A 464 58.18 -32.86 -2.26
C ARG A 464 59.64 -32.47 -2.50
N ARG A 465 60.39 -32.25 -1.42
CA ARG A 465 61.85 -32.26 -1.43
C ARG A 465 62.32 -33.62 -1.95
N SER A 466 62.65 -33.66 -3.24
CA SER A 466 63.32 -34.77 -3.90
C SER A 466 64.68 -35.00 -3.24
N ARG A 467 64.78 -36.08 -2.45
CA ARG A 467 66.05 -36.74 -2.13
C ARG A 467 66.73 -37.18 -3.44
N ARG A 468 67.78 -36.48 -3.84
CA ARG A 468 68.94 -37.06 -4.56
C ARG A 468 70.10 -36.90 -3.57
N GLY A 469 70.73 -37.94 -3.04
CA GLY A 469 71.28 -39.09 -3.74
C GLY A 469 72.78 -38.85 -3.87
N LEU A 470 73.54 -39.24 -2.84
CA LEU A 470 75.00 -39.35 -2.89
C LEU A 470 75.40 -40.50 -3.83
N THR A 471 76.23 -40.19 -4.81
CA THR A 471 77.23 -41.02 -5.54
C THR A 471 77.97 -39.97 -6.37
N THR A 472 79.26 -39.68 -6.24
CA THR A 472 80.45 -40.48 -5.91
C THR A 472 81.54 -39.52 -5.41
#